data_AF-A0A345QRX9-F1
#
_entry.id   AF-A0A345QRX9-F1
#
_cell.length_a   1.000
_cell.length_b   1.000
_cell.length_c   1.000
_cell.angle_alpha   90.00
_cell.angle_beta   90.00
_cell.angle_gamma   90.00
#
_symmetry.space_group_name_H-M   'P 1'
#
loop_
_entity.id
_entity.type
_entity.pdbx_description
1 polymer ?
#
loop_
_entity_poly.entity_id
_entity_poly.type
_entity_poly.pdbx_seq_one_letter_code
_entity_poly.pdbx_strand_id
1 'polypeptide(L)'
;MKIFNPDNHTRTEQHKKIYAYCELAYTIVDVSAAVLFVIGSILFFSETTTYIATWLFVVGSVLFGLRPTIKLYREVAYLRVGDYDEITGG
;
A
#
# COMPACT_ATOMS: atom_id res chain seq x y z
N MET A 1 9.60 -11.12 -17.51
CA MET A 1 8.33 -10.35 -17.57
C MET A 1 8.63 -8.94 -17.12
N LYS A 2 8.32 -7.91 -17.93
CA LYS A 2 8.73 -6.50 -17.70
C LYS A 2 7.96 -5.81 -16.57
N ILE A 3 6.86 -6.41 -16.14
CA ILE A 3 6.02 -5.97 -15.02
C ILE A 3 6.51 -6.75 -13.79
N PHE A 4 6.93 -6.06 -12.74
CA PHE A 4 7.60 -6.56 -11.52
C PHE A 4 9.09 -6.89 -11.66
N ASN A 5 9.87 -6.04 -12.35
CA ASN A 5 11.33 -6.17 -12.28
C ASN A 5 11.85 -5.63 -10.93
N PRO A 6 12.49 -6.45 -10.08
CA PRO A 6 13.05 -5.98 -8.81
C PRO A 6 14.05 -4.85 -9.00
N ASP A 7 14.76 -4.76 -10.13
CA ASP A 7 15.77 -3.73 -10.33
C ASP A 7 15.19 -2.32 -10.59
N ASN A 8 13.88 -2.19 -10.87
CA ASN A 8 13.28 -0.88 -11.17
C ASN A 8 13.42 0.15 -10.04
N HIS A 9 13.59 -0.28 -8.78
CA HIS A 9 13.71 0.65 -7.65
C HIS A 9 15.08 1.37 -7.59
N THR A 10 16.11 0.91 -8.32
CA THR A 10 17.46 1.51 -8.32
C THR A 10 17.84 2.21 -9.63
N ARG A 11 17.05 2.08 -10.70
CA ARG A 11 17.44 2.52 -12.06
C ARG A 11 17.65 4.03 -12.21
N THR A 12 16.81 4.86 -11.59
CA THR A 12 16.85 6.33 -11.73
C THR A 12 16.50 7.00 -10.40
N GLU A 13 17.00 8.20 -10.13
CA GLU A 13 16.67 8.97 -8.91
C GLU A 13 15.16 9.23 -8.75
N GLN A 14 14.42 9.31 -9.87
CA GLN A 14 12.95 9.41 -9.86
C GLN A 14 12.27 8.11 -9.39
N HIS A 15 12.79 6.94 -9.79
CA HIS A 15 12.28 5.64 -9.36
C HIS A 15 12.44 5.45 -7.84
N LYS A 16 13.56 5.90 -7.26
CA LYS A 16 13.81 5.87 -5.81
C LYS A 16 12.78 6.69 -5.02
N LYS A 17 12.42 7.88 -5.52
CA LYS A 17 11.40 8.73 -4.88
C LYS A 17 10.03 8.05 -4.89
N ILE A 18 9.60 7.53 -6.04
CA ILE A 18 8.32 6.81 -6.18
C ILE A 18 8.29 5.60 -5.24
N TYR A 19 9.38 4.83 -5.17
CA TYR A 19 9.52 3.71 -4.27
C TYR A 19 9.33 4.12 -2.81
N ALA A 20 10.07 5.14 -2.35
CA ALA A 20 10.04 5.60 -0.97
C ALA A 20 8.65 6.08 -0.53
N TYR A 21 7.96 6.87 -1.36
CA TYR A 21 6.59 7.30 -1.05
C TYR A 21 5.60 6.14 -0.98
N CYS A 22 5.70 5.18 -1.91
CA CYS A 22 4.83 4.00 -1.89
C CYS A 22 5.11 3.12 -0.67
N GLU A 23 6.38 2.96 -0.28
CA GLU A 23 6.78 2.16 0.88
C GLU A 23 6.33 2.78 2.22
N LEU A 24 6.43 4.10 2.33
CA LEU A 24 5.86 4.83 3.45
C LEU A 24 4.33 4.67 3.50
N ALA A 25 3.66 4.80 2.35
CA ALA A 25 2.21 4.62 2.26
C ALA A 25 1.78 3.19 2.66
N TYR A 26 2.51 2.15 2.25
CA TYR A 26 2.25 0.78 2.71
C TYR A 26 2.38 0.66 4.21
N THR A 27 3.47 1.18 4.77
CA THR A 27 3.74 1.05 6.21
C THR A 27 2.63 1.70 7.02
N ILE A 28 2.19 2.89 6.61
CA ILE A 28 1.09 3.61 7.25
C ILE A 28 -0.21 2.80 7.17
N VAL A 29 -0.56 2.29 5.99
CA VAL A 29 -1.78 1.51 5.78
C VAL A 29 -1.76 0.20 6.57
N ASP A 30 -0.65 -0.54 6.52
CA ASP A 30 -0.48 -1.83 7.21
C ASP A 30 -0.56 -1.65 8.73
N VAL A 31 0.13 -0.65 9.29
CA VAL A 31 0.07 -0.35 10.73
C VAL A 31 -1.32 0.11 11.14
N SER A 32 -1.97 0.97 10.35
CA SER A 32 -3.33 1.45 10.65
C SER A 32 -4.33 0.30 10.64
N ALA A 33 -4.27 -0.59 9.63
CA ALA A 33 -5.12 -1.77 9.55
C ALA A 33 -4.89 -2.70 10.75
N ALA A 34 -3.62 -2.97 11.09
CA ALA A 34 -3.27 -3.82 12.24
C ALA A 34 -3.82 -3.26 13.56
N VAL A 35 -3.68 -1.96 13.80
CA VAL A 35 -4.21 -1.30 15.01
C VAL A 35 -5.73 -1.43 15.07
N LEU A 36 -6.44 -1.16 13.98
CA LEU A 36 -7.90 -1.29 13.94
C LEU A 36 -8.36 -2.73 14.20
N PHE A 37 -7.68 -3.73 13.63
CA PHE A 37 -8.01 -5.13 13.87
C PHE A 37 -7.75 -5.56 15.30
N VAL A 38 -6.63 -5.15 15.90
CA VAL A 38 -6.31 -5.49 17.30
C VAL A 38 -7.34 -4.87 18.23
N ILE A 39 -7.64 -3.57 18.07
CA ILE A 39 -8.64 -2.89 18.90
C ILE A 39 -10.02 -3.53 18.71
N GLY A 40 -10.45 -3.74 17.46
CA GLY A 40 -11.71 -4.43 17.16
C GLY A 40 -11.78 -5.83 17.78
N SER A 41 -10.67 -6.57 17.77
CA SER A 41 -10.61 -7.93 18.33
C SER A 41 -10.84 -7.93 19.82
N ILE A 42 -10.27 -6.95 20.53
CA ILE A 42 -10.49 -6.75 21.97
C ILE A 42 -11.96 -6.38 22.23
N LEU A 43 -12.54 -5.49 21.41
CA LEU A 43 -13.94 -5.07 21.56
C LEU A 43 -14.96 -6.19 21.27
N PHE A 44 -14.58 -7.25 20.55
CA PHE A 44 -15.45 -8.42 20.37
C PHE A 44 -15.65 -9.26 21.64
N PHE A 45 -14.88 -9.03 22.70
CA PHE A 45 -15.08 -9.74 23.99
C PHE A 45 -16.30 -9.25 24.79
N SER A 46 -16.98 -8.20 24.35
CA SER A 46 -18.22 -7.73 24.96
C SER A 46 -19.31 -7.49 23.92
N GLU A 47 -20.53 -7.96 24.20
CA GLU A 47 -21.68 -7.78 23.32
C GLU A 47 -22.01 -6.30 23.10
N THR A 48 -21.83 -5.45 24.13
CA THR A 48 -22.15 -4.02 24.04
C THR A 48 -21.21 -3.24 23.12
N THR A 49 -19.98 -3.73 22.92
CA THR A 49 -18.98 -3.10 22.04
C THR A 49 -18.86 -3.75 20.67
N THR A 50 -19.61 -4.83 20.42
CA THR A 50 -19.55 -5.62 19.17
C THR A 50 -19.94 -4.80 17.94
N TYR A 51 -20.91 -3.88 18.05
CA TYR A 51 -21.26 -3.00 16.94
C TYR A 51 -20.09 -2.10 16.51
N ILE A 52 -19.35 -1.55 17.48
CA ILE A 52 -18.15 -0.73 17.23
C ILE A 52 -17.02 -1.60 16.68
N ALA A 53 -16.80 -2.78 17.27
CA ALA A 53 -15.80 -3.76 16.81
C ALA A 53 -15.98 -4.11 15.33
N THR A 54 -17.22 -4.33 14.91
CA THR A 54 -17.59 -4.65 13.52
C THR A 54 -17.13 -3.55 12.56
N TRP A 55 -17.39 -2.29 12.88
CA TRP A 55 -16.97 -1.17 12.03
C TRP A 55 -15.45 -0.99 12.01
N LEU A 56 -14.76 -1.17 13.13
CA LEU A 56 -13.28 -1.16 13.14
C LEU A 56 -12.71 -2.25 12.23
N PHE A 57 -13.33 -3.43 12.22
CA PHE A 57 -12.94 -4.50 11.30
C PHE A 57 -13.22 -4.14 9.84
N VAL A 58 -14.39 -3.59 9.51
CA VAL A 58 -14.70 -3.16 8.14
C VAL A 58 -13.69 -2.13 7.64
N VAL A 59 -13.40 -1.10 8.44
CA VAL A 59 -12.42 -0.06 8.07
C VAL A 59 -11.01 -0.66 7.97
N GLY A 60 -10.62 -1.52 8.92
CA GLY A 60 -9.35 -2.24 8.87
C GLY A 60 -9.21 -3.10 7.61
N SER A 61 -10.27 -3.78 7.19
CA SER A 61 -10.31 -4.58 5.96
C SER A 61 -10.18 -3.74 4.69
N VAL A 62 -10.84 -2.57 4.65
CA VAL A 62 -10.68 -1.64 3.53
C VAL A 62 -9.23 -1.16 3.45
N LEU A 63 -8.62 -0.74 4.56
CA LEU A 63 -7.21 -0.34 4.60
C LEU A 63 -6.29 -1.48 4.17
N PHE A 64 -6.49 -2.69 4.70
CA PHE A 64 -5.72 -3.86 4.28
C PHE A 64 -5.83 -4.13 2.76
N GLY A 65 -7.00 -3.88 2.17
CA GLY A 65 -7.24 -3.93 0.72
C GLY A 65 -6.56 -2.81 -0.09
N LEU A 66 -6.15 -1.71 0.52
CA LEU A 66 -5.37 -0.66 -0.17
C LEU A 66 -3.94 -1.11 -0.48
N ARG A 67 -3.40 -2.10 0.25
CA ARG A 67 -2.06 -2.64 0.01
C ARG A 67 -1.85 -3.15 -1.43
N PRO A 68 -2.67 -4.05 -2.00
CA PRO A 68 -2.54 -4.41 -3.41
C PRO A 68 -2.76 -3.21 -4.35
N THR A 69 -3.61 -2.25 -3.98
CA THR A 69 -3.90 -1.05 -4.78
C THR A 69 -2.67 -0.14 -4.93
N ILE A 70 -1.96 0.14 -3.83
CA ILE A 70 -0.73 0.92 -3.87
C ILE A 70 0.36 0.17 -4.67
N LYS A 71 0.36 -1.17 -4.66
CA LYS A 71 1.28 -2.00 -5.48
C LYS A 71 1.02 -1.90 -6.96
N LEU A 72 -0.24 -1.93 -7.35
CA LEU A 72 -0.64 -1.69 -8.73
C LEU A 72 -0.30 -0.25 -9.15
N TYR A 73 -0.56 0.74 -8.30
CA TYR A 73 -0.20 2.13 -8.57
C TYR A 73 1.29 2.31 -8.81
N ARG A 74 2.14 1.73 -7.94
CA ARG A 74 3.60 1.78 -8.08
C ARG A 74 4.07 1.17 -9.40
N GLU A 75 3.49 0.03 -9.77
CA GLU A 75 3.83 -0.65 -11.01
C GLU A 75 3.46 0.17 -12.25
N VAL A 76 2.27 0.79 -12.25
CA VAL A 76 1.84 1.71 -13.30
C VAL A 76 2.74 2.95 -13.37
N ALA A 77 3.16 3.49 -12.23
CA ALA A 77 4.07 4.62 -12.18
C ALA A 77 5.44 4.26 -12.78
N TYR A 78 5.99 3.09 -12.47
CA TYR A 78 7.23 2.60 -13.08
C TYR A 78 7.13 2.38 -14.59
N LEU A 79 6.02 1.85 -15.08
CA LEU A 79 5.80 1.70 -16.52
C LEU A 79 5.81 3.06 -17.23
N ARG A 80 5.19 4.09 -16.63
CA ARG A 80 5.22 5.45 -17.21
C ARG A 80 6.63 6.04 -17.22
N VAL A 81 7.38 5.96 -16.11
CA VAL A 81 8.73 6.54 -16.05
C VAL A 81 9.68 5.84 -17.02
N GLY A 82 9.61 4.52 -17.15
CA GLY A 82 10.42 3.78 -18.12
C GLY A 82 10.14 4.16 -19.58
N ASP A 83 8.89 4.48 -19.91
CA ASP A 83 8.49 4.96 -21.25
C ASP A 83 9.08 6.35 -21.53
N TYR A 84 9.02 7.28 -20.56
CA TYR A 84 9.61 8.62 -20.71
C TYR A 84 11.13 8.57 -20.92
N ASP A 85 11.86 7.76 -20.13
CA ASP A 85 13.32 7.62 -20.24
C ASP A 85 13.73 7.07 -21.63
N GLU A 86 12.93 6.18 -22.23
CA GLU A 86 13.15 5.63 -23.58
C GLU A 86 12.91 6.67 -24.68
N ILE A 87 11.87 7.51 -24.54
CA ILE A 87 11.53 8.54 -25.52
C ILE A 87 12.52 9.72 -25.48
N THR A 88 13.02 10.08 -24.29
CA THR A 88 13.94 11.21 -24.14
C THR A 88 15.40 10.87 -24.44
N GLY A 89 15.73 9.60 -24.69
CA GLY A 89 17.09 9.13 -24.97
C GLY A 89 18.01 9.37 -23.79
N GLY A 90 17.95 8.47 -22.80
CA GLY A 90 18.85 8.47 -21.64
C GLY A 90 20.33 8.48 -21.98
#